data_AF-A0A7S2XV48-F1
#
_entry.id   AF-A0A7S2XV48-F1
#
_cell.length_a   1.000
_cell.length_b   1.000
_cell.length_c   1.000
_cell.angle_alpha   90.00
_cell.angle_beta   90.00
_cell.angle_gamma   90.00
#
_symmetry.space_group_name_H-M   'P 1'
#
loop_
_entity.id
_entity.type
_entity.pdbx_description
1 polymer ?
#
loop_
_entity_poly.entity_id
_entity_poly.type
_entity_poly.pdbx_seq_one_letter_code
_entity_poly.pdbx_strand_id
1 'polypeptide(L)'
;EYGMRVVDQQPPLVQKPRDKTIEQALRRAFDEVMRIKKKPLQFVVVILNPGRDEHPKVKKVLESVDGPGITSQCASLDVSVSKVVDRNDQMTLFNLALKVNAKTGGRNLEVAPTSPLHPSRL
;
A
#
# COMPACT_ATOMS: atom_id res chain seq x y z
N GLU A 1 -6.84 10.10 -12.45
CA GLU A 1 -7.15 11.26 -11.59
C GLU A 1 -5.94 11.80 -10.83
N TYR A 2 -5.06 10.99 -10.25
CA TYR A 2 -3.91 11.50 -9.44
C TYR A 2 -2.55 11.59 -10.19
N GLY A 3 -2.56 11.73 -11.51
CA GLY A 3 -1.33 11.79 -12.32
C GLY A 3 -0.52 10.49 -12.43
N MET A 4 -0.88 9.44 -11.69
CA MET A 4 -0.28 8.11 -11.79
C MET A 4 -0.87 7.32 -12.97
N ARG A 5 -0.01 6.66 -13.75
CA ARG A 5 -0.42 5.67 -14.75
C ARG A 5 -0.43 4.27 -14.15
N VAL A 6 -1.62 3.72 -13.91
CA VAL A 6 -1.81 2.32 -13.53
C VAL A 6 -2.11 1.52 -14.81
N VAL A 7 -1.18 0.64 -15.21
CA VAL A 7 -1.26 -0.09 -16.49
C VAL A 7 -2.34 -1.18 -16.46
N ASP A 8 -2.56 -1.79 -15.29
CA ASP A 8 -3.58 -2.81 -15.06
C ASP A 8 -4.61 -2.28 -14.05
N GLN A 9 -5.78 -1.85 -14.53
CA GLN A 9 -6.85 -1.36 -13.65
C GLN A 9 -7.40 -2.46 -12.70
N GLN A 10 -7.22 -3.72 -13.06
CA GLN A 10 -7.46 -4.86 -12.18
C GLN A 10 -6.12 -5.51 -11.83
N PRO A 11 -5.79 -5.64 -10.53
CA PRO A 11 -4.59 -6.36 -10.12
C PRO A 11 -4.67 -7.83 -10.58
N PRO A 12 -3.54 -8.45 -10.98
CA PRO A 12 -3.51 -9.84 -11.46
C PRO A 12 -4.00 -10.87 -10.43
N LEU A 13 -3.97 -10.50 -9.15
CA LEU A 13 -4.37 -11.35 -8.06
C LEU A 13 -4.98 -10.49 -6.94
N VAL A 14 -6.17 -10.90 -6.49
CA VAL A 14 -6.80 -10.40 -5.25
C VAL A 14 -7.18 -11.63 -4.45
N GLN A 15 -6.62 -11.77 -3.26
CA GLN A 15 -6.89 -12.93 -2.42
C GLN A 15 -6.95 -12.59 -0.95
N LYS A 16 -7.78 -13.33 -0.22
CA LYS A 16 -7.72 -13.44 1.23
C LYS A 16 -6.82 -14.65 1.56
N PRO A 17 -5.66 -14.45 2.22
CA PRO A 17 -4.76 -15.55 2.55
C PRO A 17 -5.46 -16.66 3.33
N ARG A 18 -5.13 -17.92 3.00
CA ARG A 18 -5.58 -19.11 3.77
C ARG A 18 -4.41 -19.81 4.47
N ASP A 19 -3.19 -19.36 4.18
CA ASP A 19 -1.96 -19.97 4.63
C ASP A 19 -1.73 -19.71 6.12
N LYS A 20 -1.00 -20.62 6.77
CA LYS A 20 -0.78 -20.57 8.22
C LYS A 20 0.15 -19.42 8.63
N THR A 21 1.02 -18.97 7.72
CA THR A 21 1.99 -17.90 7.96
C THR A 21 1.93 -16.83 6.87
N ILE A 22 2.31 -15.61 7.24
CA ILE A 22 2.42 -14.46 6.33
C ILE A 22 3.41 -14.74 5.19
N GLU A 23 4.52 -15.41 5.50
CA GLU A 23 5.55 -15.77 4.52
C GLU A 23 5.00 -16.72 3.45
N GLN A 24 4.29 -17.77 3.86
CA GLN A 24 3.68 -18.71 2.91
C GLN A 24 2.64 -18.00 2.03
N ALA A 25 1.82 -17.14 2.62
CA ALA A 25 0.81 -16.38 1.89
C ALA A 25 1.42 -15.45 0.83
N LEU A 26 2.48 -14.71 1.20
CA LEU A 26 3.14 -13.77 0.28
C LEU A 26 3.90 -14.51 -0.82
N ARG A 27 4.65 -15.57 -0.48
CA ARG A 27 5.40 -16.35 -1.47
C ARG A 27 4.48 -17.01 -2.49
N ARG A 28 3.37 -17.59 -2.02
CA ARG A 28 2.33 -18.13 -2.91
C ARG A 28 1.73 -17.08 -3.83
N ALA A 29 1.45 -15.88 -3.31
CA ALA A 29 0.92 -14.79 -4.12
C ALA A 29 1.91 -14.39 -5.24
N PHE A 30 3.20 -14.35 -4.93
CA PHE A 30 4.25 -14.00 -5.88
C PHE A 30 4.40 -15.06 -6.98
N ASP A 31 4.44 -16.34 -6.60
CA ASP A 31 4.47 -17.45 -7.55
C ASP A 31 3.25 -17.44 -8.49
N GLU A 32 2.07 -17.13 -7.94
CA GLU A 32 0.84 -17.09 -8.71
C GLU A 32 0.80 -15.90 -9.69
N VAL A 33 1.22 -14.71 -9.26
CA VAL A 33 1.34 -13.56 -10.17
C VAL A 33 2.38 -13.82 -11.25
N MET A 34 3.54 -14.39 -10.92
CA MET A 34 4.56 -14.74 -11.89
C MET A 34 4.02 -15.77 -12.90
N ARG A 35 3.21 -16.73 -12.45
CA ARG A 35 2.54 -17.70 -13.33
C ARG A 35 1.55 -17.04 -14.29
N ILE A 36 0.75 -16.08 -13.82
CA ILE A 36 -0.30 -15.39 -14.58
C ILE A 36 0.29 -14.36 -15.57
N LYS A 37 1.13 -13.46 -15.07
CA LYS A 37 1.64 -12.30 -15.85
C LYS A 37 2.96 -12.58 -16.55
N LYS A 38 3.66 -13.67 -16.21
CA LYS A 38 5.00 -14.02 -16.73
C LYS A 38 6.01 -12.88 -16.56
N LYS A 39 5.80 -12.04 -15.55
CA LYS A 39 6.59 -10.86 -15.23
C LYS A 39 6.74 -10.74 -13.71
N PRO A 40 7.88 -10.23 -13.21
CA PRO A 40 8.07 -9.97 -11.79
C PRO A 40 7.00 -9.04 -11.23
N LEU A 41 6.55 -9.31 -10.00
CA LEU A 41 5.66 -8.42 -9.28
C LEU A 41 6.40 -7.13 -8.92
N GLN A 42 5.86 -5.99 -9.33
CA GLN A 42 6.48 -4.68 -9.05
C GLN A 42 5.92 -4.02 -7.78
N PHE A 43 4.66 -4.29 -7.46
CA PHE A 43 3.96 -3.61 -6.38
C PHE A 43 2.94 -4.53 -5.70
N VAL A 44 2.88 -4.49 -4.37
CA VAL A 44 1.90 -5.23 -3.57
C VAL A 44 1.19 -4.32 -2.56
N VAL A 45 -0.14 -4.44 -2.48
CA VAL A 45 -0.94 -3.83 -1.41
C VAL A 45 -1.35 -4.92 -0.44
N VAL A 46 -1.07 -4.70 0.84
CA VAL A 46 -1.48 -5.62 1.92
C VAL A 46 -2.49 -4.91 2.81
N ILE A 47 -3.71 -5.45 2.88
CA ILE A 47 -4.74 -4.94 3.78
C ILE A 47 -4.62 -5.66 5.12
N LEU A 48 -4.39 -4.90 6.18
CA LEU A 48 -4.20 -5.40 7.54
C LEU A 48 -5.44 -5.14 8.39
N ASN A 49 -5.68 -6.03 9.36
CA ASN A 49 -6.72 -5.80 10.35
C ASN A 49 -6.25 -4.76 11.39
N PRO A 50 -7.09 -3.79 11.73
CA PRO A 50 -6.75 -2.63 12.56
C PRO A 50 -6.40 -2.98 14.02
N GLY A 51 -6.71 -4.18 14.47
CA GLY A 51 -6.39 -4.66 15.83
C GLY A 51 -5.20 -5.62 15.92
N ARG A 52 -4.45 -5.83 14.84
CA ARG A 52 -3.32 -6.78 14.83
C ARG A 52 -2.04 -6.06 14.43
N ASP A 53 -1.01 -6.21 15.26
CA ASP A 53 0.34 -5.73 14.95
C ASP A 53 1.09 -6.71 14.02
N GLU A 54 0.51 -6.93 12.84
CA GLU A 54 1.08 -7.78 11.79
C GLU A 54 1.99 -6.98 10.86
N HIS A 55 1.93 -5.64 10.90
CA HIS A 55 2.67 -4.74 10.00
C HIS A 55 4.19 -4.96 10.02
N PRO A 56 4.88 -5.04 11.19
CA PRO A 56 6.32 -5.27 11.21
C PRO A 56 6.70 -6.63 10.61
N LYS A 57 5.87 -7.65 10.83
CA LYS A 57 6.10 -9.01 10.30
C LYS A 57 5.95 -9.03 8.79
N VAL A 58 4.87 -8.44 8.26
CA VAL A 58 4.65 -8.31 6.81
C VAL A 58 5.80 -7.55 6.15
N LYS A 59 6.18 -6.40 6.70
CA LYS A 59 7.28 -5.60 6.16
C LYS A 59 8.59 -6.37 6.14
N LYS A 60 8.95 -7.04 7.24
CA LYS A 60 10.15 -7.87 7.32
C LYS A 60 10.16 -8.95 6.24
N VAL A 61 9.05 -9.64 6.05
CA VAL A 61 8.92 -10.71 5.03
C VAL A 61 9.03 -10.13 3.62
N LEU A 62 8.37 -9.00 3.33
CA LEU A 62 8.45 -8.35 2.03
C LEU A 62 9.86 -7.82 1.71
N GLU A 63 10.62 -7.43 2.71
CA GLU A 63 12.03 -7.02 2.57
C GLU A 63 12.98 -8.23 2.45
N SER A 64 12.59 -9.41 2.96
CA SER A 64 13.47 -10.59 3.05
C SER A 64 13.22 -11.68 1.99
N VAL A 65 11.97 -11.91 1.56
CA VAL A 65 11.58 -13.16 0.86
C VAL A 65 11.98 -13.19 -0.61
N ASP A 66 12.22 -12.05 -1.28
CA ASP A 66 12.63 -12.03 -2.70
C ASP A 66 13.64 -10.93 -3.06
N GLY A 67 14.44 -10.49 -2.06
CA GLY A 67 15.42 -9.43 -2.25
C GLY A 67 14.79 -8.04 -2.43
N PRO A 68 15.62 -6.98 -2.52
CA PRO A 68 15.24 -5.57 -2.40
C PRO A 68 14.39 -4.97 -3.56
N GLY A 69 13.60 -5.78 -4.28
CA GLY A 69 12.96 -5.37 -5.54
C GLY A 69 11.45 -5.09 -5.51
N ILE A 70 10.71 -5.56 -4.50
CA ILE A 70 9.24 -5.42 -4.49
C ILE A 70 8.82 -4.21 -3.66
N THR A 71 8.16 -3.26 -4.31
CA THR A 71 7.58 -2.11 -3.63
C THR A 71 6.27 -2.53 -2.94
N SER A 72 6.05 -2.12 -1.70
CA SER A 72 4.86 -2.53 -0.94
C SER A 72 4.14 -1.39 -0.22
N GLN A 73 2.83 -1.52 -0.06
CA GLN A 73 2.00 -0.64 0.75
C GLN A 73 1.05 -1.43 1.64
N CYS A 74 1.25 -1.34 2.95
CA CYS A 74 0.30 -1.84 3.93
C CYS A 74 -0.79 -0.80 4.20
N ALA A 75 -2.05 -1.20 4.28
CA ALA A 75 -3.15 -0.35 4.72
C ALA A 75 -3.86 -1.03 5.89
N SER A 76 -3.74 -0.45 7.08
CA SER A 76 -4.58 -0.80 8.22
C SER A 76 -5.87 -0.01 8.10
N LEU A 77 -6.98 -0.68 7.85
CA LEU A 77 -8.27 -0.03 7.68
C LEU A 77 -9.17 -0.42 8.85
N ASP A 78 -9.62 0.56 9.63
CA ASP A 78 -10.52 0.38 10.77
C ASP A 78 -11.89 -0.19 10.37
N VAL A 79 -12.21 -0.10 9.07
CA VAL A 79 -13.40 -0.63 8.44
C VAL A 79 -13.02 -1.48 7.23
N SER A 80 -13.91 -2.38 6.80
CA SER A 80 -13.66 -3.17 5.59
C SER A 80 -13.37 -2.27 4.39
N VAL A 81 -12.56 -2.75 3.45
CA VAL A 81 -12.27 -2.05 2.18
C VAL A 81 -13.56 -1.59 1.50
N SER A 82 -14.60 -2.42 1.51
CA SER A 82 -15.92 -2.06 0.99
C SER A 82 -16.48 -0.81 1.68
N LYS A 83 -16.41 -0.72 3.01
CA LYS A 83 -16.90 0.45 3.76
C LYS A 83 -16.06 1.70 3.52
N VAL A 84 -14.77 1.60 3.24
CA VAL A 84 -13.95 2.76 2.85
C VAL A 84 -14.43 3.32 1.51
N VAL A 85 -14.70 2.42 0.55
CA VAL A 85 -15.23 2.78 -0.77
C VAL A 85 -16.66 3.32 -0.65
N ASP A 86 -17.54 2.63 0.08
CA ASP A 86 -18.96 2.98 0.24
C ASP A 86 -19.16 4.29 1.02
N ARG A 87 -18.31 4.56 2.01
CA ARG A 87 -18.35 5.82 2.79
C ARG A 87 -17.71 6.99 2.05
N ASN A 88 -17.15 6.75 0.87
CA ASN A 88 -16.45 7.75 0.10
C ASN A 88 -15.38 8.46 0.94
N ASP A 89 -14.61 7.71 1.74
CA ASP A 89 -13.49 8.28 2.51
C ASP A 89 -12.33 8.59 1.55
N GLN A 90 -12.56 9.65 0.78
CA GLN A 90 -11.67 10.15 -0.26
C GLN A 90 -10.33 10.58 0.34
N MET A 91 -10.29 11.00 1.60
CA MET A 91 -9.03 11.35 2.26
C MET A 91 -8.14 10.12 2.47
N THR A 92 -8.69 9.00 2.94
CA THR A 92 -7.93 7.76 3.10
C THR A 92 -7.39 7.26 1.76
N LEU A 93 -8.24 7.25 0.71
CA LEU A 93 -7.84 6.82 -0.63
C LEU A 93 -6.81 7.77 -1.27
N PHE A 94 -6.98 9.08 -1.10
CA PHE A 94 -6.05 10.10 -1.59
C PHE A 94 -4.68 9.96 -0.92
N ASN A 95 -4.66 9.85 0.41
CA ASN A 95 -3.43 9.65 1.16
C ASN A 95 -2.72 8.33 0.79
N LEU A 96 -3.50 7.28 0.53
CA LEU A 96 -2.96 6.02 0.03
C LEU A 96 -2.32 6.21 -1.34
N ALA A 97 -2.99 6.88 -2.28
CA ALA A 97 -2.47 7.16 -3.62
C ALA A 97 -1.17 7.97 -3.57
N LEU A 98 -1.09 9.01 -2.73
CA LEU A 98 0.15 9.78 -2.53
C LEU A 98 1.31 8.90 -2.03
N LYS A 99 1.03 8.00 -1.07
CA LYS A 99 2.05 7.07 -0.55
C LYS A 99 2.52 6.08 -1.63
N VAL A 100 1.60 5.55 -2.44
CA VAL A 100 1.97 4.69 -3.56
C VAL A 100 2.81 5.45 -4.57
N ASN A 101 2.41 6.67 -4.95
CA ASN A 101 3.13 7.51 -5.91
C ASN A 101 4.59 7.71 -5.50
N ALA A 102 4.84 8.10 -4.25
CA ALA A 102 6.20 8.30 -3.75
C ALA A 102 7.03 7.00 -3.76
N LYS A 103 6.40 5.87 -3.44
CA LYS A 103 7.07 4.55 -3.39
C LYS A 103 7.42 3.99 -4.76
N THR A 104 6.67 4.35 -5.80
CA THR A 104 6.93 3.91 -7.18
C THR A 104 7.77 4.91 -7.98
N GLY A 105 8.43 5.86 -7.31
CA GLY A 105 9.35 6.83 -7.92
C GLY A 105 8.68 8.12 -8.42
N GLY A 106 7.38 8.30 -8.16
CA GLY A 106 6.67 9.54 -8.38
C GLY A 106 7.06 10.63 -7.37
N ARG A 107 6.72 11.88 -7.69
CA ARG A 107 6.99 13.04 -6.84
C ARG A 107 5.67 13.66 -6.38
N ASN A 108 5.54 13.88 -5.08
CA ASN A 108 4.45 14.64 -4.49
C ASN A 108 4.97 16.04 -4.13
N LEU A 109 4.08 17.03 -4.16
CA LEU A 109 4.40 18.36 -3.66
C LEU A 109 4.29 18.37 -2.13
N GLU A 110 5.25 19.02 -1.49
CA GLU A 110 5.18 19.34 -0.07
C GLU A 110 4.43 20.65 0.11
N VAL A 111 3.46 20.68 1.02
CA VAL A 111 2.85 21.92 1.45
C VAL A 111 3.74 22.48 2.55
N ALA A 112 4.51 23.53 2.23
CA ALA A 112 5.34 24.20 3.23
C ALA A 112 4.45 24.67 4.39
N PRO A 113 4.85 24.46 5.66
CA PRO A 113 4.14 25.05 6.77
C PRO A 113 4.21 26.57 6.60
N THR A 114 3.05 27.22 6.41
CA THR A 114 2.97 28.68 6.52
C THR A 114 3.53 29.05 7.89
N SER A 115 4.59 29.85 7.89
CA SER A 115 5.30 30.34 9.08
C SER A 115 4.35 30.65 10.24
N PRO A 116 4.70 30.35 11.50
CA PRO A 116 3.84 30.67 12.63
C PRO A 116 3.57 32.18 12.62
N LEU A 117 2.30 32.56 12.67
CA LEU A 117 1.88 33.89 13.06
C LEU A 117 2.58 34.22 14.38
N HIS A 118 3.63 35.04 14.33
CA HIS A 118 4.13 35.72 15.51
C HIS A 118 2.97 36.54 16.07
N PRO A 119 2.47 36.27 17.29
CA PRO A 119 1.74 37.30 18.00
C PRO A 119 2.82 38.27 18.47
N SER A 120 2.94 39.40 17.78
CA SER A 120 3.64 40.56 18.31
C SER A 120 3.10 40.82 19.70
N ARG A 121 3.97 40.68 20.71
CA ARG A 121 3.67 41.04 22.10
C ARG A 121 3.18 42.49 22.11
N LEU A 122 1.97 42.70 22.61
CA LEU A 122 1.51 43.98 23.15
C LEU A 122 1.92 44.05 24.62
#